data_AF-A0A1L7RML5-F1
#
_entry.id   AF-A0A1L7RML5-F1
#
_cell.length_a   1.000
_cell.length_b   1.000
_cell.length_c   1.000
_cell.angle_alpha   90.00
_cell.angle_beta   90.00
_cell.angle_gamma   90.00
#
_symmetry.space_group_name_H-M   'P 1'
#
loop_
_entity.id
_entity.type
_entity.pdbx_description
1 polymer ?
#
loop_
_entity_poly.entity_id
_entity_poly.type
_entity_poly.pdbx_seq_one_letter_code
_entity_poly.pdbx_strand_id
1 'polypeptide(L)'
;MKKQEAVNWAVKNIGKSLTAGQSNGAQCATFIIEFLKAHFDVHPTGNAVDFIDYKYPEGFQVIKNTKKFIPQKGDVFVLDDGSYGHTGMITNANQYLFDSIDQNWYNASNNGSPAAFIQDHVYDDFVGVIRPPYKDAEKGVTTESTKIETINHSINYTMNERVGSIDGVVIHNTADSISAKEQYNRLSNASVARYEGGVAHYYGDRKTMWRAIDTFRIAWHVADNYGNSHYLGYEVCESMSANNKDFVKNEQTIFKQAAIDMLYYGLKPNRKTVKLHNQFVATACPHRSMALHVDFDPIISGAPSTAKQHEMQDYFIKEITKYYKNPTLDVGVPDNFTDGVTIPTDEQKKNPVKDKGEKVGNKWRRNQHNILWKPEKGTFTANSNIYTRYNGPWTGWGIAGMLYAGQSVNYNEIYDFDGYIWIAWTVDSGARVYMPIGDSNGNGSRIGDAWGTFS
;
A
#
# COMPACT_ATOMS: atom_id res chain seq x y z
N MET A 1 -16.18 -15.65 27.42
CA MET A 1 -15.43 -15.42 26.19
C MET A 1 -14.59 -14.14 26.34
N LYS A 2 -13.44 -14.00 25.67
CA LYS A 2 -12.69 -12.73 25.50
C LYS A 2 -13.11 -12.01 24.20
N LYS A 3 -12.90 -10.69 24.11
CA LYS A 3 -13.20 -9.89 22.89
C LYS A 3 -12.61 -10.50 21.62
N GLN A 4 -11.35 -10.93 21.66
CA GLN A 4 -10.66 -11.52 20.50
C GLN A 4 -11.27 -12.86 20.06
N GLU A 5 -11.83 -13.65 20.98
CA GLU A 5 -12.49 -14.92 20.62
C GLU A 5 -13.78 -14.68 19.82
N ALA A 6 -14.51 -13.60 20.14
CA ALA A 6 -15.69 -13.20 19.36
C ALA A 6 -15.31 -12.78 17.94
N VAL A 7 -14.28 -11.94 17.81
CA VAL A 7 -13.81 -11.53 16.48
C VAL A 7 -13.24 -12.70 15.69
N ASN A 8 -12.55 -13.64 16.33
CA ASN A 8 -12.09 -14.87 15.66
C ASN A 8 -13.27 -15.71 15.14
N TRP A 9 -14.39 -15.75 15.87
CA TRP A 9 -15.63 -16.36 15.37
C TRP A 9 -16.14 -15.61 14.13
N ALA A 10 -16.17 -14.28 14.17
CA ALA A 10 -16.61 -13.48 13.02
C ALA A 10 -15.72 -13.70 11.79
N VAL A 11 -14.39 -13.70 11.97
CA VAL A 11 -13.41 -13.98 10.91
C VAL A 11 -13.62 -15.35 10.29
N LYS A 12 -13.89 -16.39 11.09
CA LYS A 12 -14.18 -17.75 10.61
C LYS A 12 -15.44 -17.83 9.73
N ASN A 13 -16.32 -16.83 9.82
CA ASN A 13 -17.57 -16.77 9.08
C ASN A 13 -17.53 -15.83 7.88
N ILE A 14 -16.42 -15.11 7.63
CA ILE A 14 -16.22 -14.38 6.37
C ILE A 14 -16.40 -15.34 5.18
N GLY A 15 -17.19 -14.93 4.20
CA GLY A 15 -17.57 -15.71 3.02
C GLY A 15 -18.68 -16.74 3.24
N LYS A 16 -19.24 -16.86 4.45
CA LYS A 16 -20.37 -17.74 4.75
C LYS A 16 -21.67 -16.95 4.88
N SER A 17 -22.78 -17.63 4.58
CA SER A 17 -24.13 -17.12 4.70
C SER A 17 -24.82 -17.77 5.90
N LEU A 18 -24.91 -17.06 7.02
CA LEU A 18 -25.57 -17.50 8.24
C LEU A 18 -27.01 -16.98 8.26
N THR A 19 -27.99 -17.88 8.32
CA THR A 19 -29.41 -17.52 8.19
C THR A 19 -30.16 -17.50 9.51
N ALA A 20 -29.59 -18.01 10.61
CA ALA A 20 -30.29 -18.17 11.88
C ALA A 20 -31.61 -18.96 11.78
N GLY A 21 -31.77 -19.78 10.74
CA GLY A 21 -33.02 -20.48 10.42
C GLY A 21 -34.14 -19.59 9.87
N GLN A 22 -33.86 -18.33 9.51
CA GLN A 22 -34.85 -17.39 8.98
C GLN A 22 -35.06 -17.55 7.46
N SER A 23 -36.27 -17.25 6.99
CA SER A 23 -36.68 -17.38 5.58
C SER A 23 -36.04 -16.35 4.64
N ASN A 24 -35.61 -15.21 5.16
CA ASN A 24 -35.12 -14.09 4.36
C ASN A 24 -33.61 -14.19 4.04
N GLY A 25 -33.01 -15.35 4.30
CA GLY A 25 -31.61 -15.64 3.99
C GLY A 25 -30.61 -15.00 4.97
N ALA A 26 -29.42 -14.68 4.48
CA ALA A 26 -28.27 -14.25 5.31
C ALA A 26 -28.23 -12.74 5.48
N GLN A 27 -29.08 -12.23 6.37
CA GLN A 27 -29.23 -10.81 6.67
C GLN A 27 -28.21 -10.32 7.71
N CYS A 28 -28.09 -9.00 7.89
CA CYS A 28 -27.20 -8.41 8.91
C CYS A 28 -27.54 -8.91 10.33
N ALA A 29 -28.83 -8.90 10.69
CA ALA A 29 -29.32 -9.36 11.98
C ALA A 29 -29.06 -10.85 12.24
N THR A 30 -29.15 -11.71 11.20
CA THR A 30 -28.98 -13.16 11.38
C THR A 30 -27.55 -13.52 11.78
N PHE A 31 -26.56 -12.80 11.28
CA PHE A 31 -25.15 -12.96 11.68
C PHE A 31 -24.96 -12.79 13.19
N ILE A 32 -25.53 -11.73 13.75
CA ILE A 32 -25.42 -11.41 15.18
C ILE A 32 -26.29 -12.35 16.03
N ILE A 33 -27.48 -12.71 15.56
CA ILE A 33 -28.33 -13.69 16.25
C ILE A 33 -27.62 -15.03 16.40
N GLU A 34 -26.95 -15.52 15.36
CA GLU A 34 -26.19 -16.78 15.40
C GLU A 34 -25.05 -16.71 16.41
N PHE A 35 -24.31 -15.60 16.42
CA PHE A 35 -23.25 -15.36 17.40
C PHE A 35 -23.78 -15.39 18.84
N LEU A 36 -24.83 -14.60 19.11
CA LEU A 36 -25.38 -14.43 20.45
C LEU A 36 -26.05 -15.70 20.97
N LYS A 37 -26.75 -16.45 20.11
CA LYS A 37 -27.31 -17.77 20.45
C LYS A 37 -26.21 -18.75 20.82
N ALA A 38 -25.20 -18.89 19.96
CA ALA A 38 -24.15 -19.90 20.13
C ALA A 38 -23.26 -19.68 21.36
N HIS A 39 -23.08 -18.42 21.78
CA HIS A 39 -22.10 -18.07 22.80
C HIS A 39 -22.67 -17.50 24.10
N PHE A 40 -23.92 -17.04 24.09
CA PHE A 40 -24.54 -16.39 25.24
C PHE A 40 -25.98 -16.85 25.50
N ASP A 41 -26.54 -17.75 24.68
CA ASP A 41 -27.95 -18.15 24.75
C ASP A 41 -28.93 -16.96 24.67
N VAL A 42 -28.57 -15.97 23.84
CA VAL A 42 -29.34 -14.73 23.65
C VAL A 42 -29.87 -14.64 22.22
N HIS A 43 -31.15 -14.31 22.08
CA HIS A 43 -31.80 -14.13 20.78
C HIS A 43 -32.56 -12.79 20.74
N PRO A 44 -31.92 -11.71 20.27
CA PRO A 44 -32.64 -10.48 19.98
C PRO A 44 -33.70 -10.73 18.91
N THR A 45 -34.84 -10.06 19.05
CA THR A 45 -36.00 -10.16 18.16
C THR A 45 -36.23 -8.81 17.47
N GLY A 46 -36.85 -8.83 16.30
CA GLY A 46 -37.02 -7.63 15.47
C GLY A 46 -35.92 -7.47 14.43
N ASN A 47 -35.84 -6.29 13.84
CA ASN A 47 -34.81 -5.90 12.90
C ASN A 47 -33.55 -5.42 13.63
N ALA A 48 -32.50 -5.07 12.88
CA ALA A 48 -31.23 -4.62 13.45
C ALA A 48 -31.40 -3.37 14.33
N VAL A 49 -32.21 -2.40 13.89
CA VAL A 49 -32.49 -1.17 14.68
C VAL A 49 -33.11 -1.48 16.05
N ASP A 50 -33.92 -2.53 16.15
CA ASP A 50 -34.62 -2.91 17.39
C ASP A 50 -33.68 -3.52 18.44
N PHE A 51 -32.48 -3.97 18.04
CA PHE A 51 -31.55 -4.64 18.94
C PHE A 51 -31.13 -3.73 20.10
N ILE A 52 -31.07 -2.41 19.87
CA ILE A 52 -30.67 -1.48 20.91
C ILE A 52 -31.67 -1.38 22.07
N ASP A 53 -32.93 -1.77 21.87
CA ASP A 53 -33.99 -1.70 22.90
C ASP A 53 -34.39 -3.09 23.42
N TYR A 54 -33.75 -4.16 22.91
CA TYR A 54 -33.94 -5.52 23.40
C TYR A 54 -33.50 -5.66 24.88
N LYS A 55 -34.26 -6.45 25.65
CA LYS A 55 -33.95 -6.73 27.06
C LYS A 55 -32.88 -7.82 27.18
N TYR A 56 -31.62 -7.42 27.17
CA TYR A 56 -30.48 -8.33 27.37
C TYR A 56 -30.38 -8.85 28.81
N PRO A 57 -29.84 -10.08 29.01
CA PRO A 57 -29.60 -10.62 30.34
C PRO A 57 -28.47 -9.87 31.07
N GLU A 58 -28.34 -10.14 32.37
CA GLU A 58 -27.33 -9.51 33.22
C GLU A 58 -25.91 -9.66 32.64
N GLY A 59 -25.13 -8.57 32.72
CA GLY A 59 -23.75 -8.50 32.26
C GLY A 59 -23.58 -7.91 30.85
N PHE A 60 -24.61 -7.98 30.00
CA PHE A 60 -24.63 -7.21 28.76
C PHE A 60 -24.68 -5.72 29.05
N GLN A 61 -24.11 -4.92 28.16
CA GLN A 61 -24.21 -3.47 28.21
C GLN A 61 -24.83 -2.97 26.91
N VAL A 62 -25.81 -2.09 27.02
CA VAL A 62 -26.35 -1.32 25.89
C VAL A 62 -25.84 0.09 26.05
N ILE A 63 -25.02 0.55 25.10
CA ILE A 63 -24.31 1.83 25.19
C ILE A 63 -24.74 2.67 24.00
N LYS A 64 -25.55 3.71 24.24
CA LYS A 64 -25.95 4.67 23.21
C LYS A 64 -24.76 5.55 22.80
N ASN A 65 -24.74 5.96 21.55
CA ASN A 65 -23.66 6.75 21.00
C ASN A 65 -23.54 8.13 21.68
N THR A 66 -22.31 8.62 21.80
CA THR A 66 -22.01 9.99 22.23
C THR A 66 -20.86 10.52 21.39
N LYS A 67 -20.67 11.85 21.33
CA LYS A 67 -19.59 12.47 20.55
C LYS A 67 -18.17 11.97 20.86
N LYS A 68 -17.94 11.40 22.05
CA LYS A 68 -16.62 10.90 22.48
C LYS A 68 -16.54 9.37 22.45
N PHE A 69 -17.65 8.68 22.18
CA PHE A 69 -17.69 7.25 22.30
C PHE A 69 -16.94 6.59 21.15
N ILE A 70 -15.95 5.76 21.50
CA ILE A 70 -15.27 4.86 20.57
C ILE A 70 -15.60 3.42 21.00
N PRO A 71 -16.30 2.65 20.18
CA PRO A 71 -16.67 1.27 20.48
C PRO A 71 -15.46 0.33 20.46
N GLN A 72 -15.61 -0.80 21.15
CA GLN A 72 -14.55 -1.79 21.30
C GLN A 72 -14.67 -2.90 20.28
N LYS A 73 -13.54 -3.55 20.00
CA LYS A 73 -13.47 -4.84 19.33
C LYS A 73 -14.46 -5.84 19.97
N GLY A 74 -15.30 -6.47 19.16
CA GLY A 74 -16.32 -7.43 19.59
C GLY A 74 -17.67 -6.80 19.96
N ASP A 75 -17.80 -5.48 20.02
CA ASP A 75 -19.10 -4.83 20.18
C ASP A 75 -20.00 -5.12 18.97
N VAL A 76 -21.29 -5.32 19.24
CA VAL A 76 -22.33 -5.41 18.20
C VAL A 76 -22.85 -4.00 17.95
N PHE A 77 -22.62 -3.45 16.75
CA PHE A 77 -23.11 -2.11 16.43
C PHE A 77 -24.56 -2.09 16.00
N VAL A 78 -25.24 -0.96 16.17
CA VAL A 78 -26.58 -0.73 15.63
C VAL A 78 -26.57 0.59 14.85
N LEU A 79 -26.95 0.52 13.59
CA LEU A 79 -27.23 1.68 12.73
C LEU A 79 -28.74 1.84 12.55
N ASP A 80 -29.20 3.08 12.48
CA ASP A 80 -30.55 3.48 12.09
C ASP A 80 -30.52 4.12 10.70
N ASP A 81 -30.18 3.30 9.69
CA ASP A 81 -30.01 3.72 8.28
C ASP A 81 -31.31 3.57 7.45
N GLY A 82 -32.46 3.42 8.13
CA GLY A 82 -33.76 3.24 7.50
C GLY A 82 -34.68 2.33 8.32
N SER A 83 -35.70 1.77 7.67
CA SER A 83 -36.77 1.04 8.38
C SER A 83 -36.36 -0.27 9.07
N TYR A 84 -35.18 -0.81 8.77
CA TYR A 84 -34.68 -2.07 9.33
C TYR A 84 -33.41 -1.89 10.19
N GLY A 85 -32.66 -0.80 9.97
CA GLY A 85 -31.32 -0.63 10.49
C GLY A 85 -30.30 -1.62 9.93
N HIS A 86 -29.06 -1.48 10.39
CA HIS A 86 -27.96 -2.40 10.07
C HIS A 86 -27.15 -2.77 11.31
N THR A 87 -26.54 -3.95 11.31
CA THR A 87 -25.77 -4.46 12.46
C THR A 87 -24.68 -5.42 12.03
N GLY A 88 -23.69 -5.60 12.91
CA GLY A 88 -22.56 -6.47 12.72
C GLY A 88 -21.62 -6.39 13.92
N MET A 89 -20.43 -6.98 13.78
CA MET A 89 -19.43 -7.01 14.85
C MET A 89 -18.28 -6.05 14.56
N ILE A 90 -18.04 -5.12 15.47
CA ILE A 90 -16.92 -4.17 15.38
C ILE A 90 -15.60 -4.89 15.56
N THR A 91 -14.63 -4.54 14.73
CA THR A 91 -13.28 -5.10 14.77
C THR A 91 -12.25 -4.08 15.22
N ASN A 92 -12.32 -2.84 14.72
CA ASN A 92 -11.50 -1.69 15.10
C ASN A 92 -12.32 -0.40 15.00
N ALA A 93 -11.97 0.63 15.76
CA ALA A 93 -12.64 1.93 15.68
C ALA A 93 -11.72 3.09 16.08
N ASN A 94 -12.01 4.27 15.57
CA ASN A 94 -11.52 5.56 16.04
C ASN A 94 -12.73 6.52 16.21
N GLN A 95 -12.49 7.79 16.50
CA GLN A 95 -13.59 8.76 16.75
C GLN A 95 -14.42 9.13 15.51
N TYR A 96 -14.03 8.68 14.32
CA TYR A 96 -14.64 9.05 13.03
C TYR A 96 -15.10 7.85 12.21
N LEU A 97 -14.39 6.71 12.33
CA LEU A 97 -14.59 5.53 11.50
C LEU A 97 -14.47 4.25 12.33
N PHE A 98 -15.21 3.22 11.94
CA PHE A 98 -15.03 1.87 12.47
C PHE A 98 -15.07 0.81 11.37
N ASP A 99 -14.37 -0.28 11.62
CA ASP A 99 -14.33 -1.47 10.77
C ASP A 99 -15.18 -2.56 11.40
N SER A 100 -15.80 -3.40 10.58
CA SER A 100 -16.72 -4.42 11.05
C SER A 100 -16.61 -5.74 10.27
N ILE A 101 -17.24 -6.78 10.80
CA ILE A 101 -17.66 -7.94 10.03
C ILE A 101 -19.18 -8.02 10.12
N ASP A 102 -19.83 -7.96 8.96
CA ASP A 102 -21.28 -7.99 8.84
C ASP A 102 -21.73 -8.75 7.58
N GLN A 103 -23.02 -9.07 7.52
CA GLN A 103 -23.68 -9.67 6.35
C GLN A 103 -24.56 -8.65 5.66
N ASN A 104 -24.79 -8.86 4.36
CA ASN A 104 -25.69 -8.04 3.57
C ASN A 104 -25.28 -6.57 3.41
N TRP A 105 -23.98 -6.25 3.57
CA TRP A 105 -23.41 -4.96 3.19
C TRP A 105 -22.91 -4.99 1.73
N TYR A 106 -21.87 -5.78 1.46
CA TYR A 106 -21.42 -6.00 0.08
C TYR A 106 -22.38 -6.93 -0.66
N ASN A 107 -22.74 -6.55 -1.88
CA ASN A 107 -23.73 -7.26 -2.72
C ASN A 107 -25.07 -7.47 -2.00
N ALA A 108 -25.52 -6.44 -1.27
CA ALA A 108 -26.75 -6.47 -0.50
C ALA A 108 -27.95 -6.91 -1.35
N SER A 109 -28.80 -7.77 -0.79
CA SER A 109 -29.99 -8.29 -1.46
C SER A 109 -31.10 -8.65 -0.47
N ASN A 110 -32.32 -8.85 -1.00
CA ASN A 110 -33.45 -9.34 -0.21
C ASN A 110 -33.24 -10.76 0.35
N ASN A 111 -32.31 -11.54 -0.21
CA ASN A 111 -31.93 -12.87 0.29
C ASN A 111 -30.66 -12.85 1.15
N GLY A 112 -30.15 -11.65 1.44
CA GLY A 112 -28.91 -11.48 2.17
C GLY A 112 -27.66 -11.53 1.29
N SER A 113 -26.50 -11.46 1.92
CA SER A 113 -25.21 -11.75 1.31
C SER A 113 -24.25 -12.36 2.34
N PRO A 114 -23.20 -13.07 1.91
CA PRO A 114 -22.23 -13.66 2.84
C PRO A 114 -21.57 -12.61 3.74
N ALA A 115 -21.08 -13.04 4.90
CA ALA A 115 -20.38 -12.14 5.80
C ALA A 115 -19.07 -11.65 5.16
N ALA A 116 -18.76 -10.37 5.33
CA ALA A 116 -17.54 -9.78 4.80
C ALA A 116 -16.85 -8.90 5.85
N PHE A 117 -15.60 -8.55 5.61
CA PHE A 117 -14.91 -7.52 6.38
C PHE A 117 -15.11 -6.16 5.71
N ILE A 118 -15.68 -5.20 6.44
CA ILE A 118 -16.03 -3.88 5.93
C ILE A 118 -15.17 -2.85 6.64
N GLN A 119 -14.58 -1.94 5.86
CA GLN A 119 -13.79 -0.84 6.38
C GLN A 119 -14.62 0.45 6.40
N ASP A 120 -14.27 1.33 7.33
CA ASP A 120 -14.62 2.77 7.27
C ASP A 120 -16.12 3.09 7.31
N HIS A 121 -16.91 2.37 8.12
CA HIS A 121 -18.25 2.86 8.47
C HIS A 121 -18.12 4.20 9.20
N VAL A 122 -18.99 5.16 8.85
CA VAL A 122 -19.11 6.46 9.54
C VAL A 122 -20.11 6.37 10.70
N TYR A 123 -20.13 7.38 11.57
CA TYR A 123 -20.99 7.43 12.76
C TYR A 123 -22.35 8.12 12.54
N ASP A 124 -22.67 8.57 11.33
CA ASP A 124 -23.85 9.41 11.04
C ASP A 124 -25.16 8.76 11.53
N ASP A 125 -25.38 7.49 11.20
CA ASP A 125 -26.57 6.71 11.61
C ASP A 125 -26.29 5.80 12.82
N PHE A 126 -25.15 5.99 13.51
CA PHE A 126 -24.71 5.09 14.57
C PHE A 126 -25.45 5.36 15.89
N VAL A 127 -26.37 4.46 16.24
CA VAL A 127 -27.22 4.54 17.44
C VAL A 127 -26.44 4.20 18.70
N GLY A 128 -25.55 3.22 18.62
CA GLY A 128 -24.81 2.70 19.76
C GLY A 128 -24.37 1.26 19.55
N VAL A 129 -24.03 0.60 20.65
CA VAL A 129 -23.61 -0.81 20.65
C VAL A 129 -24.30 -1.62 21.72
N ILE A 130 -24.37 -2.92 21.46
CA ILE A 130 -24.54 -3.96 22.45
C ILE A 130 -23.18 -4.59 22.69
N ARG A 131 -22.73 -4.57 23.94
CA ARG A 131 -21.46 -5.18 24.37
C ARG A 131 -21.75 -6.44 25.18
N PRO A 132 -21.47 -7.63 24.62
CA PRO A 132 -21.57 -8.88 25.37
C PRO A 132 -20.65 -8.90 26.60
N PRO A 133 -20.93 -9.75 27.60
CA PRO A 133 -20.15 -9.84 28.85
C PRO A 133 -18.81 -10.56 28.64
N TYR A 134 -17.92 -9.96 27.84
CA TYR A 134 -16.56 -10.46 27.65
C TYR A 134 -15.73 -10.31 28.93
N LYS A 135 -14.83 -11.26 29.18
CA LYS A 135 -13.95 -11.27 30.36
C LYS A 135 -13.02 -10.04 30.43
N ASP A 136 -12.72 -9.45 29.28
CA ASP A 136 -11.81 -8.31 29.06
C ASP A 136 -12.52 -7.09 28.46
N ALA A 137 -13.86 -7.03 28.53
CA ALA A 137 -14.63 -5.85 28.12
C ALA A 137 -14.50 -4.72 29.13
N GLU A 138 -14.18 -3.50 28.66
CA GLU A 138 -14.32 -2.32 29.50
C GLU A 138 -15.81 -1.93 29.63
N LYS A 139 -16.14 -1.31 30.77
CA LYS A 139 -17.52 -0.93 31.10
C LYS A 139 -17.83 0.48 30.64
N GLY A 140 -19.04 0.67 30.12
CA GLY A 140 -19.58 1.96 29.72
C GLY A 140 -18.90 2.55 28.48
N VAL A 141 -18.98 3.89 28.40
CA VAL A 141 -18.42 4.68 27.29
C VAL A 141 -16.89 4.62 27.33
N THR A 142 -16.30 4.21 26.22
CA THR A 142 -14.86 4.13 25.98
C THR A 142 -14.39 5.21 25.00
N THR A 143 -13.09 5.53 25.00
CA THR A 143 -12.50 6.60 24.17
C THR A 143 -11.18 6.20 23.52
N GLU A 144 -10.77 4.93 23.63
CA GLU A 144 -9.50 4.45 23.08
C GLU A 144 -9.65 4.11 21.59
N SER A 145 -8.76 4.66 20.76
CA SER A 145 -8.71 4.39 19.32
C SER A 145 -7.88 3.15 19.03
N THR A 146 -8.43 2.24 18.24
CA THR A 146 -7.77 1.02 17.74
C THR A 146 -7.55 1.04 16.23
N LYS A 147 -8.18 1.99 15.52
CA LYS A 147 -8.04 2.20 14.08
C LYS A 147 -7.12 3.39 13.79
N ILE A 148 -6.26 3.25 12.79
CA ILE A 148 -5.44 4.35 12.24
C ILE A 148 -6.30 5.39 11.52
N GLU A 149 -5.74 6.54 11.18
CA GLU A 149 -6.42 7.49 10.31
C GLU A 149 -6.59 6.89 8.90
N THR A 150 -7.78 7.03 8.32
CA THR A 150 -8.04 6.63 6.93
C THR A 150 -8.55 7.84 6.16
N ILE A 151 -7.91 8.12 5.04
CA ILE A 151 -8.24 9.23 4.15
C ILE A 151 -8.71 8.63 2.83
N ASN A 152 -10.00 8.73 2.55
CA ASN A 152 -10.60 8.31 1.30
C ASN A 152 -10.96 9.55 0.47
N HIS A 153 -9.93 10.21 -0.07
CA HIS A 153 -10.06 11.42 -0.88
C HIS A 153 -9.18 11.27 -2.12
N SER A 154 -9.83 11.19 -3.28
CA SER A 154 -9.13 11.07 -4.55
C SER A 154 -8.32 12.32 -4.87
N ILE A 155 -7.22 12.15 -5.59
CA ILE A 155 -6.46 13.25 -6.18
C ILE A 155 -7.33 14.10 -7.11
N ASN A 156 -6.92 15.35 -7.37
CA ASN A 156 -7.56 16.26 -8.33
C ASN A 156 -7.23 15.88 -9.79
N TYR A 157 -7.46 14.61 -10.12
CA TYR A 157 -7.34 14.04 -11.46
C TYR A 157 -8.16 12.75 -11.54
N THR A 158 -8.91 12.59 -12.63
CA THR A 158 -9.68 11.36 -12.87
C THR A 158 -8.85 10.39 -13.71
N MET A 159 -8.29 9.37 -13.06
CA MET A 159 -7.59 8.28 -13.74
C MET A 159 -8.55 7.49 -14.64
N ASN A 160 -8.04 6.91 -15.72
CA ASN A 160 -8.86 6.06 -16.59
C ASN A 160 -9.42 4.86 -15.82
N GLU A 161 -10.62 4.43 -16.21
CA GLU A 161 -11.21 3.19 -15.69
C GLU A 161 -10.35 2.00 -16.10
N ARG A 162 -10.28 1.01 -15.20
CA ARG A 162 -9.56 -0.22 -15.48
C ARG A 162 -10.33 -1.02 -16.54
N VAL A 163 -9.63 -1.41 -17.60
CA VAL A 163 -10.15 -2.32 -18.61
C VAL A 163 -9.60 -3.71 -18.31
N GLY A 164 -10.47 -4.67 -18.01
CA GLY A 164 -10.09 -6.06 -17.69
C GLY A 164 -9.96 -6.35 -16.20
N SER A 165 -9.38 -7.50 -15.86
CA SER A 165 -9.20 -7.93 -14.47
C SER A 165 -8.06 -7.20 -13.79
N ILE A 166 -8.23 -6.99 -12.49
CA ILE A 166 -7.10 -6.79 -11.58
C ILE A 166 -6.35 -8.11 -11.43
N ASP A 167 -5.04 -8.09 -11.62
CA ASP A 167 -4.19 -9.28 -11.58
C ASP A 167 -3.36 -9.34 -10.28
N GLY A 168 -3.25 -8.23 -9.55
CA GLY A 168 -2.49 -8.22 -8.30
C GLY A 168 -2.25 -6.86 -7.66
N VAL A 169 -1.24 -6.82 -6.80
CA VAL A 169 -0.74 -5.65 -6.10
C VAL A 169 0.77 -5.50 -6.33
N VAL A 170 1.26 -4.25 -6.36
CA VAL A 170 2.68 -3.90 -6.34
C VAL A 170 2.95 -3.09 -5.09
N ILE A 171 3.91 -3.55 -4.28
CA ILE A 171 4.34 -2.82 -3.08
C ILE A 171 5.61 -2.03 -3.42
N HIS A 172 5.55 -0.73 -3.13
CA HIS A 172 6.57 0.26 -3.41
C HIS A 172 7.17 0.83 -2.12
N ASN A 173 8.29 1.51 -2.24
CA ASN A 173 8.80 2.40 -1.22
C ASN A 173 8.88 3.80 -1.83
N THR A 174 8.38 4.79 -1.09
CA THR A 174 8.29 6.19 -1.54
C THR A 174 9.61 6.83 -1.95
N ALA A 175 10.74 6.28 -1.50
CA ALA A 175 12.09 6.82 -1.68
C ALA A 175 12.24 8.25 -1.12
N ASP A 176 11.41 8.62 -0.15
CA ASP A 176 11.45 9.90 0.53
C ASP A 176 11.25 9.77 2.05
N SER A 177 11.21 10.91 2.72
CA SER A 177 11.11 11.02 4.18
C SER A 177 9.73 11.47 4.65
N ILE A 178 8.69 11.30 3.83
CA ILE A 178 7.41 12.00 3.96
C ILE A 178 6.36 10.99 4.44
N SER A 179 5.58 11.38 5.45
CA SER A 179 4.48 10.57 5.98
C SER A 179 3.31 10.49 4.99
N ALA A 180 2.43 9.49 5.12
CA ALA A 180 1.27 9.34 4.27
C ALA A 180 0.31 10.54 4.36
N LYS A 181 0.17 11.15 5.56
CA LYS A 181 -0.63 12.37 5.73
C LYS A 181 -0.03 13.55 4.98
N GLU A 182 1.30 13.67 4.97
CA GLU A 182 1.98 14.73 4.21
C GLU A 182 1.96 14.44 2.71
N GLN A 183 2.03 13.18 2.27
CA GLN A 183 1.80 12.82 0.87
C GLN A 183 0.41 13.26 0.42
N TYR A 184 -0.63 12.99 1.22
CA TYR A 184 -1.98 13.48 0.99
C TYR A 184 -2.03 15.01 0.83
N ASN A 185 -1.42 15.76 1.76
CA ASN A 185 -1.42 17.23 1.70
C ASN A 185 -0.70 17.76 0.44
N ARG A 186 0.33 17.06 -0.05
CA ARG A 186 1.12 17.45 -1.24
C ARG A 186 0.45 17.06 -2.56
N LEU A 187 -0.22 15.92 -2.59
CA LEU A 187 -0.66 15.27 -3.84
C LEU A 187 -2.17 15.35 -4.07
N SER A 188 -3.01 15.54 -3.05
CA SER A 188 -4.47 15.58 -3.23
C SER A 188 -4.95 16.65 -4.22
N ASN A 189 -4.26 17.79 -4.31
CA ASN A 189 -4.59 18.87 -5.24
C ASN A 189 -3.36 19.38 -6.03
N ALA A 190 -2.51 18.46 -6.46
CA ALA A 190 -1.32 18.78 -7.25
C ALA A 190 -1.65 19.02 -8.73
N SER A 191 -0.70 19.60 -9.47
CA SER A 191 -0.78 19.75 -10.92
C SER A 191 -0.76 18.40 -11.64
N VAL A 192 -1.38 18.30 -12.83
CA VAL A 192 -1.31 17.10 -13.69
C VAL A 192 0.13 16.64 -13.93
N ALA A 193 1.06 17.56 -14.21
CA ALA A 193 2.48 17.23 -14.40
C ALA A 193 3.13 16.56 -13.17
N ARG A 194 2.59 16.78 -11.96
CA ARG A 194 3.05 16.09 -10.75
C ARG A 194 2.56 14.66 -10.71
N TYR A 195 1.34 14.40 -11.17
CA TYR A 195 0.78 13.06 -11.28
C TYR A 195 1.45 12.25 -12.40
N GLU A 196 1.75 12.86 -13.53
CA GLU A 196 2.49 12.24 -14.65
C GLU A 196 3.89 11.76 -14.23
N GLY A 197 4.48 12.38 -13.22
CA GLY A 197 5.73 11.93 -12.60
C GLY A 197 5.62 10.67 -11.74
N GLY A 198 4.39 10.17 -11.52
CA GLY A 198 4.09 8.96 -10.78
C GLY A 198 3.09 9.21 -9.64
N VAL A 199 2.05 8.37 -9.59
CA VAL A 199 1.08 8.34 -8.49
C VAL A 199 0.52 6.93 -8.33
N ALA A 200 0.47 6.45 -7.09
CA ALA A 200 -0.05 5.14 -6.72
C ALA A 200 -1.49 5.22 -6.20
N HIS A 201 -2.14 4.06 -6.03
CA HIS A 201 -3.50 4.00 -5.49
C HIS A 201 -3.51 4.32 -4.00
N TYR A 202 -2.49 3.86 -3.26
CA TYR A 202 -2.39 4.01 -1.82
C TYR A 202 -1.04 4.55 -1.37
N TYR A 203 -1.06 5.37 -0.32
CA TYR A 203 0.10 5.81 0.45
C TYR A 203 -0.17 5.51 1.92
N GLY A 204 0.75 4.83 2.60
CA GLY A 204 0.52 4.38 3.97
C GLY A 204 1.75 4.41 4.87
N ASP A 205 1.49 4.74 6.13
CA ASP A 205 2.41 4.60 7.27
C ASP A 205 1.67 4.04 8.50
N ARG A 206 2.37 3.83 9.61
CA ARG A 206 1.83 3.27 10.86
C ARG A 206 0.71 4.08 11.52
N LYS A 207 0.41 5.28 11.03
CA LYS A 207 -0.60 6.20 11.59
C LYS A 207 -1.71 6.52 10.60
N THR A 208 -1.46 6.44 9.30
CA THR A 208 -2.37 6.91 8.25
C THR A 208 -2.36 5.98 7.04
N MET A 209 -3.54 5.67 6.51
CA MET A 209 -3.72 5.11 5.17
C MET A 209 -4.49 6.11 4.30
N TRP A 210 -3.90 6.52 3.17
CA TRP A 210 -4.56 7.37 2.19
C TRP A 210 -4.80 6.59 0.89
N ARG A 211 -6.07 6.50 0.48
CA ARG A 211 -6.47 6.03 -0.85
C ARG A 211 -6.56 7.22 -1.80
N ALA A 212 -5.51 7.42 -2.59
CA ALA A 212 -5.35 8.51 -3.54
C ALA A 212 -6.16 8.33 -4.82
N ILE A 213 -6.40 7.08 -5.23
CA ILE A 213 -7.13 6.73 -6.45
C ILE A 213 -8.10 5.59 -6.13
N ASP A 214 -9.31 5.68 -6.64
CA ASP A 214 -10.30 4.61 -6.55
C ASP A 214 -9.78 3.32 -7.22
N THR A 215 -10.01 2.15 -6.61
CA THR A 215 -9.38 0.90 -7.04
C THR A 215 -9.95 0.32 -8.35
N PHE A 216 -11.10 0.82 -8.82
CA PHE A 216 -11.64 0.51 -10.15
C PHE A 216 -10.94 1.28 -11.27
N ARG A 217 -10.04 2.22 -10.96
CA ARG A 217 -9.25 3.01 -11.92
C ARG A 217 -7.80 2.55 -11.94
N ILE A 218 -7.08 2.88 -13.02
CA ILE A 218 -5.63 2.61 -13.14
C ILE A 218 -4.82 3.61 -12.31
N ALA A 219 -3.51 3.37 -12.16
CA ALA A 219 -2.57 4.36 -11.62
C ALA A 219 -1.25 4.36 -12.41
N TRP A 220 -0.47 5.41 -12.32
CA TRP A 220 0.85 5.53 -12.97
C TRP A 220 1.96 5.30 -11.95
N HIS A 221 2.30 4.05 -11.67
CA HIS A 221 3.12 3.72 -10.50
C HIS A 221 4.29 2.75 -10.78
N VAL A 222 4.30 2.06 -11.93
CA VAL A 222 5.38 1.09 -12.28
C VAL A 222 6.10 1.38 -13.60
N ALA A 223 5.78 2.50 -14.25
CA ALA A 223 6.33 2.87 -15.57
C ALA A 223 6.19 1.77 -16.66
N ASP A 224 5.22 0.88 -16.49
CA ASP A 224 4.86 -0.17 -17.44
C ASP A 224 3.34 -0.15 -17.64
N ASN A 225 2.90 -0.16 -18.90
CA ASN A 225 1.49 -0.01 -19.24
C ASN A 225 0.62 -1.13 -18.66
N TYR A 226 1.12 -2.36 -18.70
CA TYR A 226 0.38 -3.51 -18.17
C TYR A 226 0.33 -3.46 -16.64
N GLY A 227 1.47 -3.25 -15.97
CA GLY A 227 1.54 -3.12 -14.53
C GLY A 227 0.64 -1.99 -13.99
N ASN A 228 0.67 -0.82 -14.63
CA ASN A 228 -0.16 0.34 -14.29
C ASN A 228 -1.67 0.07 -14.39
N SER A 229 -2.07 -0.76 -15.37
CA SER A 229 -3.48 -1.05 -15.66
C SER A 229 -4.01 -2.31 -15.00
N HIS A 230 -3.17 -3.26 -14.58
CA HIS A 230 -3.61 -4.53 -14.00
C HIS A 230 -3.28 -4.71 -12.52
N TYR A 231 -2.45 -3.85 -11.93
CA TYR A 231 -2.08 -3.97 -10.52
C TYR A 231 -2.50 -2.74 -9.71
N LEU A 232 -2.83 -2.95 -8.44
CA LEU A 232 -2.94 -1.87 -7.45
C LEU A 232 -1.57 -1.51 -6.92
N GLY A 233 -1.30 -0.21 -6.77
CA GLY A 233 -0.02 0.32 -6.31
C GLY A 233 -0.10 0.83 -4.88
N TYR A 234 0.82 0.39 -4.03
CA TYR A 234 0.89 0.74 -2.61
C TYR A 234 2.26 1.30 -2.25
N GLU A 235 2.31 2.54 -1.77
CA GLU A 235 3.53 3.22 -1.37
C GLU A 235 3.75 3.15 0.14
N VAL A 236 4.80 2.44 0.56
CA VAL A 236 5.25 2.49 1.96
C VAL A 236 6.01 3.80 2.19
N CYS A 237 5.42 4.66 3.02
CA CYS A 237 5.92 6.00 3.32
C CYS A 237 7.11 6.01 4.29
N GLU A 238 7.83 7.13 4.34
CA GLU A 238 9.01 7.35 5.20
C GLU A 238 10.18 6.36 4.96
N SER A 239 10.34 5.84 3.74
CA SER A 239 11.37 4.81 3.46
C SER A 239 12.81 5.28 3.63
N MET A 240 13.03 6.59 3.66
CA MET A 240 14.34 7.22 3.86
C MET A 240 14.51 7.94 5.22
N SER A 241 13.51 7.91 6.11
CA SER A 241 13.59 8.59 7.43
C SER A 241 13.19 7.73 8.61
N ALA A 242 12.24 6.81 8.44
CA ALA A 242 11.80 5.96 9.54
C ALA A 242 12.94 5.04 9.98
N ASN A 243 13.10 4.88 11.31
CA ASN A 243 13.91 3.80 11.87
C ASN A 243 13.31 2.44 11.46
N ASN A 244 14.10 1.36 11.53
CA ASN A 244 13.69 0.05 11.03
C ASN A 244 12.36 -0.41 11.65
N LYS A 245 12.18 -0.24 12.96
CA LYS A 245 10.95 -0.67 13.67
C LYS A 245 9.71 0.09 13.20
N ASP A 246 9.82 1.40 12.97
CA ASP A 246 8.73 2.21 12.47
C ASP A 246 8.44 1.92 10.99
N PHE A 247 9.48 1.77 10.15
CA PHE A 247 9.30 1.45 8.75
C PHE A 247 8.62 0.10 8.55
N VAL A 248 9.00 -0.91 9.32
CA VAL A 248 8.34 -2.21 9.27
C VAL A 248 6.87 -2.13 9.70
N LYS A 249 6.50 -1.23 10.61
CA LYS A 249 5.07 -0.98 10.93
C LYS A 249 4.35 -0.27 9.78
N ASN A 250 5.03 0.63 9.07
CA ASN A 250 4.51 1.24 7.84
C ASN A 250 4.23 0.14 6.79
N GLU A 251 5.18 -0.79 6.58
CA GLU A 251 5.01 -1.94 5.69
C GLU A 251 3.83 -2.82 6.09
N GLN A 252 3.72 -3.17 7.37
CA GLN A 252 2.65 -4.04 7.87
C GLN A 252 1.26 -3.40 7.73
N THR A 253 1.17 -2.07 7.84
CA THR A 253 -0.05 -1.33 7.54
C THR A 253 -0.44 -1.45 6.07
N ILE A 254 0.54 -1.34 5.17
CA ILE A 254 0.35 -1.52 3.72
C ILE A 254 0.00 -2.97 3.36
N PHE A 255 0.66 -3.96 3.95
CA PHE A 255 0.34 -5.38 3.73
C PHE A 255 -1.08 -5.72 4.18
N LYS A 256 -1.53 -5.13 5.29
CA LYS A 256 -2.91 -5.27 5.76
C LYS A 256 -3.90 -4.70 4.73
N GLN A 257 -3.68 -3.48 4.23
CA GLN A 257 -4.57 -2.91 3.21
C GLN A 257 -4.54 -3.72 1.90
N ALA A 258 -3.36 -4.08 1.42
CA ALA A 258 -3.21 -4.92 0.23
C ALA A 258 -3.95 -6.26 0.39
N ALA A 259 -3.87 -6.88 1.57
CA ALA A 259 -4.59 -8.12 1.85
C ALA A 259 -6.12 -7.96 1.84
N ILE A 260 -6.63 -6.84 2.36
CA ILE A 260 -8.06 -6.53 2.36
C ILE A 260 -8.56 -6.33 0.92
N ASP A 261 -7.84 -5.55 0.12
CA ASP A 261 -8.18 -5.36 -1.29
C ASP A 261 -8.09 -6.67 -2.07
N MET A 262 -7.06 -7.48 -1.83
CA MET A 262 -6.95 -8.81 -2.43
C MET A 262 -8.11 -9.74 -2.04
N LEU A 263 -8.60 -9.68 -0.79
CA LEU A 263 -9.78 -10.41 -0.36
C LEU A 263 -11.04 -9.93 -1.10
N TYR A 264 -11.21 -8.61 -1.23
CA TYR A 264 -12.33 -7.99 -1.95
C TYR A 264 -12.36 -8.40 -3.44
N TYR A 265 -11.20 -8.40 -4.10
CA TYR A 265 -11.06 -8.76 -5.51
C TYR A 265 -10.92 -10.28 -5.77
N GLY A 266 -10.95 -11.12 -4.73
CA GLY A 266 -10.79 -12.57 -4.87
C GLY A 266 -9.39 -13.02 -5.31
N LEU A 267 -8.36 -12.22 -5.07
CA LEU A 267 -6.97 -12.47 -5.46
C LEU A 267 -6.22 -13.23 -4.36
N LYS A 268 -5.78 -14.45 -4.65
CA LYS A 268 -4.94 -15.21 -3.71
C LYS A 268 -3.51 -14.67 -3.68
N PRO A 269 -2.90 -14.38 -2.52
CA PRO A 269 -1.49 -13.97 -2.43
C PRO A 269 -0.54 -15.05 -2.97
N ASN A 270 0.22 -14.73 -4.01
CA ASN A 270 1.26 -15.58 -4.61
C ASN A 270 2.17 -14.75 -5.54
N ARG A 271 3.20 -15.37 -6.13
CA ARG A 271 4.19 -14.67 -6.98
C ARG A 271 3.64 -14.08 -8.30
N LYS A 272 2.40 -14.40 -8.67
CA LYS A 272 1.71 -13.75 -9.82
C LYS A 272 0.96 -12.50 -9.38
N THR A 273 0.41 -12.50 -8.17
CA THR A 273 -0.50 -11.48 -7.66
C THR A 273 0.16 -10.48 -6.72
N VAL A 274 1.35 -10.75 -6.21
CA VAL A 274 2.14 -9.80 -5.41
C VAL A 274 3.43 -9.54 -6.16
N LYS A 275 3.71 -8.30 -6.54
CA LYS A 275 4.87 -7.93 -7.38
C LYS A 275 5.71 -6.81 -6.75
N LEU A 276 6.94 -6.68 -7.24
CA LEU A 276 7.86 -5.57 -6.95
C LEU A 276 7.93 -4.65 -8.17
N HIS A 277 8.18 -3.35 -7.97
CA HIS A 277 8.39 -2.41 -9.08
C HIS A 277 9.54 -2.86 -9.99
N ASN A 278 10.68 -3.28 -9.40
CA ASN A 278 11.85 -3.74 -10.15
C ASN A 278 11.65 -5.04 -10.97
N GLN A 279 10.47 -5.66 -10.93
CA GLN A 279 10.09 -6.76 -11.83
C GLN A 279 9.44 -6.27 -13.14
N PHE A 280 9.02 -5.01 -13.22
CA PHE A 280 8.41 -4.41 -14.41
C PHE A 280 9.43 -3.61 -15.21
N VAL A 281 10.19 -2.76 -14.53
CA VAL A 281 11.27 -1.95 -15.11
C VAL A 281 12.50 -2.04 -14.22
N ALA A 282 13.69 -1.81 -14.76
CA ALA A 282 14.86 -1.75 -13.89
C ALA A 282 14.74 -0.52 -12.98
N THR A 283 14.74 -0.73 -11.67
CA THR A 283 14.73 0.33 -10.67
C THR A 283 15.20 -0.20 -9.33
N ALA A 284 15.56 0.68 -8.40
CA ALA A 284 15.88 0.30 -7.03
C ALA A 284 14.65 0.03 -6.14
N CYS A 285 13.42 0.32 -6.59
CA CYS A 285 12.21 0.12 -5.79
C CYS A 285 11.82 -1.38 -5.70
N PRO A 286 11.51 -1.94 -4.51
CA PRO A 286 11.38 -1.30 -3.18
C PRO A 286 12.65 -1.37 -2.32
N HIS A 287 13.46 -0.32 -2.34
CA HIS A 287 14.83 -0.32 -1.81
C HIS A 287 14.93 -0.70 -0.32
N ARG A 288 14.10 -0.07 0.52
CA ARG A 288 14.19 -0.20 1.98
C ARG A 288 13.70 -1.55 2.45
N SER A 289 12.62 -2.05 1.85
CA SER A 289 12.13 -3.40 2.09
C SER A 289 13.19 -4.44 1.74
N MET A 290 13.87 -4.29 0.60
CA MET A 290 14.92 -5.25 0.20
C MET A 290 16.13 -5.22 1.17
N ALA A 291 16.56 -4.03 1.57
CA ALA A 291 17.64 -3.88 2.55
C ALA A 291 17.28 -4.49 3.92
N LEU A 292 16.02 -4.41 4.34
CA LEU A 292 15.57 -4.91 5.64
C LEU A 292 15.40 -6.43 5.71
N HIS A 293 14.88 -7.03 4.64
CA HIS A 293 14.32 -8.38 4.70
C HIS A 293 15.11 -9.42 3.92
N VAL A 294 15.92 -9.01 2.94
CA VAL A 294 16.67 -9.95 2.08
C VAL A 294 18.16 -9.63 1.96
N ASP A 295 18.66 -8.77 2.84
CA ASP A 295 20.07 -8.36 2.92
C ASP A 295 20.62 -7.91 1.56
N PHE A 296 19.80 -7.12 0.84
CA PHE A 296 20.18 -6.56 -0.45
C PHE A 296 19.63 -5.15 -0.59
N ASP A 297 20.52 -4.16 -0.56
CA ASP A 297 20.15 -2.78 -0.83
C ASP A 297 20.38 -2.47 -2.31
N PRO A 298 19.35 -2.28 -3.14
CA PRO A 298 19.53 -1.99 -4.56
C PRO A 298 20.03 -0.57 -4.87
N ILE A 299 20.00 0.36 -3.90
CA ILE A 299 20.64 1.67 -4.04
C ILE A 299 22.15 1.49 -4.00
N ILE A 300 22.64 0.60 -3.14
CA ILE A 300 24.05 0.31 -2.99
C ILE A 300 24.47 -0.76 -4.00
N SER A 301 23.82 -1.90 -4.08
CA SER A 301 24.31 -3.06 -4.83
C SER A 301 23.86 -3.11 -6.30
N GLY A 302 23.04 -2.14 -6.72
CA GLY A 302 22.44 -2.07 -8.05
C GLY A 302 21.26 -3.02 -8.26
N ALA A 303 21.01 -3.38 -9.51
CA ALA A 303 19.84 -4.19 -9.87
C ALA A 303 19.88 -5.57 -9.18
N PRO A 304 18.79 -5.99 -8.50
CA PRO A 304 18.73 -7.29 -7.87
C PRO A 304 18.62 -8.42 -8.91
N SER A 305 19.17 -9.59 -8.58
CA SER A 305 18.94 -10.80 -9.36
C SER A 305 17.48 -11.26 -9.22
N THR A 306 16.99 -12.07 -10.17
CA THR A 306 15.65 -12.67 -10.08
C THR A 306 15.46 -13.51 -8.80
N ALA A 307 16.53 -14.15 -8.30
CA ALA A 307 16.48 -14.86 -7.03
C ALA A 307 16.20 -13.92 -5.85
N LYS A 308 16.89 -12.77 -5.79
CA LYS A 308 16.66 -11.77 -4.75
C LYS A 308 15.29 -11.09 -4.86
N GLN A 309 14.79 -10.90 -6.07
CA GLN A 309 13.41 -10.46 -6.28
C GLN A 309 12.41 -11.49 -5.72
N HIS A 310 12.62 -12.79 -5.97
CA HIS A 310 11.74 -13.83 -5.44
C HIS A 310 11.79 -13.93 -3.90
N GLU A 311 12.97 -13.78 -3.28
CA GLU A 311 13.07 -13.73 -1.81
C GLU A 311 12.23 -12.59 -1.22
N MET A 312 12.32 -11.40 -1.80
CA MET A 312 11.57 -10.24 -1.33
C MET A 312 10.06 -10.42 -1.58
N GLN A 313 9.71 -10.96 -2.74
CA GLN A 313 8.33 -11.28 -3.09
C GLN A 313 7.71 -12.30 -2.12
N ASP A 314 8.45 -13.34 -1.74
CA ASP A 314 7.98 -14.37 -0.80
C ASP A 314 7.74 -13.78 0.60
N TYR A 315 8.58 -12.84 1.04
CA TYR A 315 8.34 -12.11 2.28
C TYR A 315 7.02 -11.31 2.21
N PHE A 316 6.81 -10.52 1.15
CA PHE A 316 5.54 -9.79 0.98
C PHE A 316 4.34 -10.74 0.93
N ILE A 317 4.44 -11.86 0.19
CA ILE A 317 3.38 -12.87 0.14
C ILE A 317 3.07 -13.41 1.53
N LYS A 318 4.08 -13.75 2.33
CA LYS A 318 3.91 -14.26 3.69
C LYS A 318 3.14 -13.26 4.56
N GLU A 319 3.57 -12.00 4.59
CA GLU A 319 2.98 -10.97 5.45
C GLU A 319 1.59 -10.53 4.96
N ILE A 320 1.36 -10.43 3.65
CA ILE A 320 0.02 -10.20 3.08
C ILE A 320 -0.90 -11.40 3.39
N THR A 321 -0.42 -12.63 3.27
CA THR A 321 -1.21 -13.85 3.58
C THR A 321 -1.69 -13.88 5.02
N LYS A 322 -0.89 -13.37 5.96
CA LYS A 322 -1.27 -13.26 7.39
C LYS A 322 -2.56 -12.45 7.54
N TYR A 323 -2.61 -11.25 6.94
CA TYR A 323 -3.80 -10.39 7.00
C TYR A 323 -4.92 -10.86 6.07
N TYR A 324 -4.61 -11.53 4.96
CA TYR A 324 -5.62 -12.09 4.06
C TYR A 324 -6.46 -13.17 4.76
N LYS A 325 -5.80 -13.98 5.60
CA LYS A 325 -6.47 -14.99 6.44
C LYS A 325 -7.25 -14.40 7.61
N ASN A 326 -6.81 -13.24 8.12
CA ASN A 326 -7.46 -12.55 9.20
C ASN A 326 -7.22 -11.03 9.10
N PRO A 327 -8.16 -10.28 8.48
CA PRO A 327 -8.00 -8.84 8.28
C PRO A 327 -8.14 -8.03 9.57
N THR A 328 -8.55 -8.67 10.68
CA THR A 328 -8.75 -8.00 11.98
C THR A 328 -7.50 -8.02 12.85
N LEU A 329 -6.40 -8.63 12.40
CA LEU A 329 -5.15 -8.63 13.15
C LEU A 329 -4.64 -7.20 13.32
N ASP A 330 -4.15 -6.91 14.52
CA ASP A 330 -3.50 -5.65 14.83
C ASP A 330 -2.16 -5.59 14.10
N VAL A 331 -1.78 -4.39 13.64
CA VAL A 331 -0.48 -4.17 12.99
C VAL A 331 0.61 -4.32 14.04
N GLY A 332 1.49 -5.30 13.83
CA GLY A 332 2.60 -5.62 14.73
C GLY A 332 3.96 -5.46 14.05
N VAL A 333 5.02 -5.64 14.84
CA VAL A 333 6.39 -5.77 14.34
C VAL A 333 6.63 -7.27 14.06
N PRO A 334 7.03 -7.69 12.85
CA PRO A 334 7.40 -9.06 12.54
C PRO A 334 8.70 -9.45 13.25
N ASP A 335 8.86 -10.74 13.54
CA ASP A 335 9.96 -11.25 14.37
C ASP A 335 11.34 -11.17 13.69
N ASN A 336 11.40 -11.13 12.35
CA ASN A 336 12.63 -11.24 11.58
C ASN A 336 12.80 -10.05 10.63
N PHE A 337 13.57 -9.05 11.06
CA PHE A 337 14.14 -7.99 10.21
C PHE A 337 15.49 -7.57 10.80
N THR A 338 16.37 -6.98 10.00
CA THR A 338 17.70 -6.56 10.48
C THR A 338 17.64 -5.35 11.44
N ASP A 339 18.44 -5.38 12.50
CA ASP A 339 18.74 -4.21 13.33
C ASP A 339 19.87 -3.33 12.73
N GLY A 340 20.41 -3.72 11.58
CA GLY A 340 21.46 -2.99 10.87
C GLY A 340 21.00 -1.69 10.20
N VAL A 341 21.96 -0.90 9.72
CA VAL A 341 21.69 0.33 8.97
C VAL A 341 21.15 -0.02 7.59
N THR A 342 19.94 0.43 7.29
CA THR A 342 19.24 0.16 6.01
C THR A 342 18.85 1.43 5.27
N ILE A 343 19.23 2.60 5.79
CA ILE A 343 19.17 3.88 5.07
C ILE A 343 20.58 4.16 4.56
N PRO A 344 20.80 4.21 3.24
CA PRO A 344 22.07 4.62 2.68
C PRO A 344 22.49 6.01 3.16
N THR A 345 23.77 6.17 3.53
CA THR A 345 24.34 7.50 3.82
C THR A 345 24.45 8.33 2.55
N ASP A 346 24.54 9.66 2.67
CA ASP A 346 24.73 10.53 1.50
C ASP A 346 25.99 10.20 0.68
N GLU A 347 27.02 9.59 1.29
CA GLU A 347 28.19 9.10 0.58
C GLU A 347 27.91 7.82 -0.22
N GLN A 348 27.23 6.84 0.39
CA GLN A 348 26.82 5.60 -0.28
C GLN A 348 25.83 5.89 -1.43
N LYS A 349 25.00 6.91 -1.23
CA LYS A 349 24.14 7.54 -2.24
C LYS A 349 24.95 8.18 -3.38
N LYS A 350 26.07 8.84 -3.07
CA LYS A 350 26.92 9.55 -4.05
C LYS A 350 27.87 8.66 -4.85
N ASN A 351 28.07 7.41 -4.44
CA ASN A 351 28.95 6.48 -5.15
C ASN A 351 28.13 5.50 -5.99
N PRO A 352 28.21 5.69 -7.31
CA PRO A 352 28.70 4.55 -8.09
C PRO A 352 29.69 4.88 -9.22
N VAL A 353 30.06 6.13 -9.48
CA VAL A 353 30.42 6.45 -10.87
C VAL A 353 31.86 6.10 -11.28
N LYS A 354 32.79 5.82 -10.36
CA LYS A 354 34.22 5.69 -10.73
C LYS A 354 34.98 4.51 -10.17
N ASP A 355 34.33 3.53 -9.54
CA ASP A 355 35.09 2.34 -9.17
C ASP A 355 35.51 1.57 -10.42
N LYS A 356 36.78 1.13 -10.42
CA LYS A 356 37.41 0.38 -11.51
C LYS A 356 36.72 -0.98 -11.62
N GLY A 357 35.57 -0.97 -12.28
CA GLY A 357 34.74 -2.13 -12.50
C GLY A 357 35.37 -3.17 -13.42
N GLU A 358 34.86 -4.39 -13.33
CA GLU A 358 35.23 -5.50 -14.21
C GLU A 358 34.85 -5.19 -15.66
N LYS A 359 35.71 -5.59 -16.61
CA LYS A 359 35.41 -5.46 -18.03
C LYS A 359 34.39 -6.54 -18.43
N VAL A 360 33.26 -6.13 -18.98
CA VAL A 360 32.14 -7.05 -19.32
C VAL A 360 31.84 -7.13 -20.82
N GLY A 361 32.76 -6.66 -21.67
CA GLY A 361 32.64 -6.67 -23.14
C GLY A 361 32.10 -5.37 -23.72
N ASN A 362 32.25 -5.16 -25.03
CA ASN A 362 31.75 -3.97 -25.76
C ASN A 362 32.13 -2.60 -25.13
N LYS A 363 33.32 -2.52 -24.53
CA LYS A 363 33.86 -1.36 -23.77
C LYS A 363 33.10 -1.03 -22.47
N TRP A 364 32.06 -1.78 -22.13
CA TRP A 364 31.36 -1.66 -20.86
C TRP A 364 32.19 -2.19 -19.69
N ARG A 365 32.06 -1.48 -18.57
CA ARG A 365 32.57 -1.86 -17.26
C ARG A 365 31.39 -2.01 -16.32
N ARG A 366 31.48 -2.97 -15.41
CA ARG A 366 30.50 -3.15 -14.34
C ARG A 366 31.17 -2.77 -13.01
N ASN A 367 30.70 -1.69 -12.37
CA ASN A 367 31.25 -1.27 -11.08
C ASN A 367 30.82 -2.21 -9.94
N GLN A 368 31.30 -1.97 -8.72
CA GLN A 368 30.96 -2.76 -7.53
C GLN A 368 29.45 -2.75 -7.18
N HIS A 369 28.71 -1.82 -7.76
CA HIS A 369 27.26 -1.61 -7.58
C HIS A 369 26.48 -2.18 -8.78
N ASN A 370 27.07 -3.09 -9.56
CA ASN A 370 26.51 -3.70 -10.77
C ASN A 370 26.04 -2.73 -11.88
N ILE A 371 26.35 -1.43 -11.78
CA ILE A 371 26.04 -0.44 -12.81
C ILE A 371 26.98 -0.63 -13.99
N LEU A 372 26.38 -0.76 -15.16
CA LEU A 372 27.10 -0.74 -16.41
C LEU A 372 27.45 0.71 -16.74
N TRP A 373 28.72 0.97 -17.01
CA TRP A 373 29.19 2.27 -17.48
C TRP A 373 30.32 2.12 -18.50
N LYS A 374 30.48 3.12 -19.38
CA LYS A 374 31.67 3.25 -20.22
C LYS A 374 31.98 4.73 -20.51
N PRO A 375 33.26 5.08 -20.73
CA PRO A 375 33.60 6.37 -21.31
C PRO A 375 33.10 6.43 -22.75
N GLU A 376 32.30 7.44 -23.06
CA GLU A 376 31.78 7.72 -24.39
C GLU A 376 31.57 9.21 -24.52
N LYS A 377 32.08 9.82 -25.60
CA LYS A 377 31.92 11.25 -25.86
C LYS A 377 31.02 11.44 -27.06
N GLY A 378 30.13 12.41 -26.97
CA GLY A 378 29.25 12.82 -28.06
C GLY A 378 28.45 14.05 -27.68
N THR A 379 27.72 14.58 -28.66
CA THR A 379 26.72 15.63 -28.42
C THR A 379 25.34 14.99 -28.43
N PHE A 380 24.52 15.29 -27.44
CA PHE A 380 23.12 14.88 -27.38
C PHE A 380 22.22 16.10 -27.47
N THR A 381 21.22 16.06 -28.35
CA THR A 381 20.19 17.11 -28.48
C THR A 381 18.84 16.54 -28.10
N ALA A 382 18.22 17.08 -27.05
CA ALA A 382 16.96 16.57 -26.52
C ALA A 382 15.79 16.85 -27.46
N ASN A 383 14.85 15.90 -27.61
CA ASN A 383 13.60 16.11 -28.35
C ASN A 383 12.42 16.55 -27.44
N SER A 384 12.61 16.48 -26.13
CA SER A 384 11.65 16.79 -25.07
C SER A 384 12.38 17.40 -23.87
N ASN A 385 11.64 17.88 -22.87
CA ASN A 385 12.25 18.38 -21.64
C ASN A 385 12.63 17.20 -20.74
N ILE A 386 13.91 17.13 -20.32
CA ILE A 386 14.43 16.00 -19.56
C ILE A 386 15.15 16.48 -18.29
N TYR A 387 14.72 15.99 -17.13
CA TYR A 387 15.36 16.30 -15.86
C TYR A 387 16.74 15.65 -15.75
N THR A 388 17.70 16.43 -15.26
CA THR A 388 19.01 15.93 -14.85
C THR A 388 19.02 15.61 -13.37
N ARG A 389 19.91 14.71 -12.96
CA ARG A 389 20.02 14.17 -11.61
C ARG A 389 21.40 14.42 -11.04
N TYR A 390 21.48 14.76 -9.76
CA TYR A 390 22.75 14.76 -9.03
C TYR A 390 23.20 13.32 -8.71
N ASN A 391 24.46 13.15 -8.33
CA ASN A 391 25.02 11.96 -7.68
C ASN A 391 25.12 10.66 -8.52
N GLY A 392 24.17 10.34 -9.40
CA GLY A 392 24.27 9.13 -10.23
C GLY A 392 23.12 8.93 -11.22
N PRO A 393 23.17 7.83 -12.00
CA PRO A 393 22.17 7.47 -13.01
C PRO A 393 20.89 6.87 -12.38
N TRP A 394 20.28 7.55 -11.40
CA TRP A 394 19.07 7.09 -10.70
C TRP A 394 18.05 8.24 -10.60
N THR A 395 16.80 7.95 -10.95
CA THR A 395 15.70 8.94 -10.97
C THR A 395 15.30 9.41 -9.58
N GLY A 396 15.61 8.64 -8.52
CA GLY A 396 15.37 9.03 -7.13
C GLY A 396 16.30 10.14 -6.61
N TRP A 397 17.34 10.51 -7.36
CA TRP A 397 18.20 11.63 -7.00
C TRP A 397 17.50 12.98 -7.12
N GLY A 398 17.94 13.93 -6.29
CA GLY A 398 17.56 15.33 -6.40
C GLY A 398 17.79 15.85 -7.81
N ILE A 399 16.82 16.60 -8.32
CA ILE A 399 16.87 17.22 -9.65
C ILE A 399 18.02 18.23 -9.67
N ALA A 400 18.96 18.05 -10.59
CA ALA A 400 20.09 18.96 -10.79
C ALA A 400 19.78 20.13 -11.74
N GLY A 401 18.72 19.98 -12.52
CA GLY A 401 18.30 20.92 -13.54
C GLY A 401 17.45 20.19 -14.58
N MET A 402 17.27 20.84 -15.72
CA MET A 402 16.51 20.29 -16.84
C MET A 402 17.15 20.74 -18.15
N LEU A 403 17.27 19.80 -19.08
CA LEU A 403 17.60 20.12 -20.46
C LEU A 403 16.29 20.26 -21.24
N TYR A 404 16.07 21.42 -21.85
CA TYR A 404 14.85 21.69 -22.61
C TYR A 404 14.92 21.10 -24.02
N ALA A 405 13.77 20.82 -24.62
CA ALA A 405 13.68 20.35 -26.00
C ALA A 405 14.45 21.29 -26.96
N GLY A 406 15.25 20.69 -27.86
CA GLY A 406 16.11 21.40 -28.80
C GLY A 406 17.46 21.84 -28.23
N GLN A 407 17.70 21.73 -26.92
CA GLN A 407 19.01 22.03 -26.33
C GLN A 407 19.97 20.86 -26.47
N SER A 408 21.25 21.18 -26.62
CA SER A 408 22.33 20.21 -26.77
C SER A 408 23.29 20.21 -25.58
N VAL A 409 23.83 19.04 -25.24
CA VAL A 409 24.88 18.86 -24.23
C VAL A 409 26.00 17.98 -24.76
N ASN A 410 27.22 18.28 -24.33
CA ASN A 410 28.38 17.42 -24.56
C ASN A 410 28.53 16.48 -23.37
N TYR A 411 28.43 15.17 -23.60
CA TYR A 411 28.62 14.16 -22.57
C TYR A 411 29.96 13.44 -22.73
N ASN A 412 30.41 12.79 -21.66
CA ASN A 412 31.67 12.05 -21.65
C ASN A 412 31.60 10.67 -21.01
N GLU A 413 30.44 10.29 -20.47
CA GLU A 413 30.18 8.94 -19.94
C GLU A 413 28.74 8.54 -20.24
N ILE A 414 28.53 7.23 -20.41
CA ILE A 414 27.21 6.63 -20.57
C ILE A 414 27.04 5.49 -19.55
N TYR A 415 25.84 5.36 -19.02
CA TYR A 415 25.46 4.36 -18.01
C TYR A 415 24.23 3.61 -18.45
N ASP A 416 24.07 2.43 -17.88
CA ASP A 416 22.84 1.67 -17.91
C ASP A 416 22.49 1.29 -16.47
N PHE A 417 21.44 1.93 -15.97
CA PHE A 417 20.93 1.77 -14.60
C PHE A 417 19.51 2.30 -14.48
N ASP A 418 18.77 1.88 -13.46
CA ASP A 418 17.41 2.37 -13.17
C ASP A 418 16.47 2.37 -14.39
N GLY A 419 16.64 1.41 -15.32
CA GLY A 419 15.73 1.26 -16.46
C GLY A 419 16.01 2.20 -17.61
N TYR A 420 17.06 3.01 -17.52
CA TYR A 420 17.40 3.96 -18.56
C TYR A 420 18.86 3.83 -18.98
N ILE A 421 19.13 4.23 -20.22
CA ILE A 421 20.47 4.63 -20.62
C ILE A 421 20.63 6.09 -20.21
N TRP A 422 21.74 6.39 -19.55
CA TRP A 422 22.04 7.73 -19.05
C TRP A 422 23.29 8.27 -19.73
N ILE A 423 23.31 9.56 -20.00
CA ILE A 423 24.55 10.29 -20.27
C ILE A 423 24.94 11.11 -19.04
N ALA A 424 26.23 11.36 -18.86
CA ALA A 424 26.73 12.24 -17.82
C ALA A 424 27.75 13.25 -18.34
N TRP A 425 27.71 14.44 -17.75
CA TRP A 425 28.65 15.53 -17.99
C TRP A 425 28.84 16.36 -16.72
N THR A 426 29.80 17.28 -16.78
CA THR A 426 30.03 18.25 -15.72
C THR A 426 29.50 19.60 -16.19
N VAL A 427 28.60 20.21 -15.43
CA VAL A 427 28.05 21.54 -15.72
C VAL A 427 29.00 22.65 -15.25
N ASP A 428 28.76 23.90 -15.67
CA ASP A 428 29.61 25.06 -15.37
C ASP A 428 29.84 25.31 -13.86
N SER A 429 28.89 24.90 -13.01
CA SER A 429 29.05 24.96 -11.55
C SER A 429 30.06 23.95 -10.99
N GLY A 430 30.64 23.09 -11.83
CA GLY A 430 31.52 22.00 -11.45
C GLY A 430 30.79 20.73 -11.00
N ALA A 431 29.46 20.74 -10.92
CA ALA A 431 28.67 19.58 -10.53
C ALA A 431 28.63 18.53 -11.66
N ARG A 432 28.72 17.25 -11.28
CA ARG A 432 28.47 16.12 -12.17
C ARG A 432 26.97 15.84 -12.22
N VAL A 433 26.40 15.77 -13.42
CA VAL A 433 24.98 15.50 -13.62
C VAL A 433 24.76 14.30 -14.54
N TYR A 434 23.65 13.62 -14.35
CA TYR A 434 23.23 12.43 -15.09
C TYR A 434 21.85 12.69 -15.69
N MET A 435 21.63 12.28 -16.93
CA MET A 435 20.36 12.48 -17.60
C MET A 435 19.96 11.22 -18.35
N PRO A 436 18.74 10.72 -18.14
CA PRO A 436 18.24 9.57 -18.89
C PRO A 436 17.96 10.01 -20.34
N ILE A 437 18.25 9.14 -21.30
CA ILE A 437 18.17 9.43 -22.74
C ILE A 437 17.39 8.37 -23.52
N GLY A 438 16.71 7.46 -22.81
CA GLY A 438 15.98 6.34 -23.40
C GLY A 438 15.90 5.16 -22.43
N ASP A 439 14.92 4.29 -22.64
CA ASP A 439 14.73 3.08 -21.85
C ASP A 439 15.86 2.08 -22.08
N SER A 440 16.12 1.21 -21.10
CA SER A 440 17.17 0.20 -21.12
C SER A 440 16.65 -1.16 -20.66
N ASN A 441 17.20 -2.23 -21.25
CA ASN A 441 16.98 -3.61 -20.79
C ASN A 441 18.05 -4.09 -19.79
N GLY A 442 18.95 -3.22 -19.34
CA GLY A 442 20.02 -3.56 -18.38
C GLY A 442 21.25 -4.24 -18.99
N ASN A 443 21.37 -4.32 -20.32
CA ASN A 443 22.47 -4.96 -21.05
C ASN A 443 23.35 -3.98 -21.86
N GLY A 444 23.39 -2.72 -21.45
CA GLY A 444 24.16 -1.65 -22.06
C GLY A 444 23.60 -1.20 -23.40
N SER A 445 22.28 -1.37 -23.62
CA SER A 445 21.60 -1.06 -24.88
C SER A 445 20.25 -0.40 -24.61
N ARG A 446 19.92 0.62 -25.41
CA ARG A 446 18.58 1.22 -25.39
C ARG A 446 17.53 0.26 -25.94
N ILE A 447 16.32 0.34 -25.40
CA ILE A 447 15.12 -0.22 -26.00
C ILE A 447 14.40 0.93 -26.71
N GLY A 448 14.17 0.82 -28.01
CA GLY A 448 13.53 1.88 -28.79
C GLY A 448 14.43 3.09 -29.07
N ASP A 449 13.79 4.17 -29.48
CA ASP A 449 14.47 5.41 -29.87
C ASP A 449 14.98 6.17 -28.65
N ALA A 450 16.08 6.91 -28.83
CA ALA A 450 16.53 7.84 -27.81
C ALA A 450 15.57 9.02 -27.68
N TRP A 451 15.52 9.63 -26.49
CA TRP A 451 14.75 10.85 -26.21
C TRP A 451 15.43 12.11 -26.78
N GLY A 452 16.09 11.96 -27.92
CA GLY A 452 16.90 12.96 -28.58
C GLY A 452 17.74 12.37 -29.70
N THR A 453 18.66 13.17 -30.23
CA THR A 453 19.55 12.80 -31.33
C THR A 453 21.01 12.95 -30.94
N PHE A 454 21.88 12.16 -31.56
CA PHE A 454 23.33 12.18 -31.33
C PHE A 454 24.04 12.74 -32.56
N SER A 455 25.11 13.52 -32.33
CA SER A 455 26.00 14.03 -33.38
C SER A 455 27.46 14.09 -32.94
#